data_AF-A0A6V7JJ27-F1
#
_entry.id   AF-A0A6V7JJ27-F1
#
_cell.length_a   1.000
_cell.length_b   1.000
_cell.length_c   1.000
_cell.angle_alpha   90.00
_cell.angle_beta   90.00
_cell.angle_gamma   90.00
#
_symmetry.space_group_name_H-M   'P 1'
#
loop_
_entity.id
_entity.type
_entity.pdbx_description
1 polymer ?
#
loop_
_entity_poly.entity_id
_entity_poly.type
_entity_poly.pdbx_seq_one_letter_code
_entity_poly.pdbx_strand_id
1 'polypeptide(L)'
;MVYRCDRRDTKKKEGGGVLIALRNTFNAKIIDLSPIQNNFSQIDCLALEVLINGISYILMAMYIPPEITIETYTSFFDYLIDITHVQVACIIKLGDFNVPELEETGNYEMYDSRSHVLIEFAFTLGLTQLNPIANE
;
A
#
# COMPACT_ATOMS: atom_id res chain seq x y z
N MET A 1 4.90 18.12 8.74
CA MET A 1 5.74 17.79 7.58
C MET A 1 4.91 17.03 6.56
N VAL A 2 5.15 17.25 5.28
CA VAL A 2 4.44 16.58 4.18
C VAL A 2 5.46 15.83 3.33
N TYR A 3 5.21 14.54 3.11
CA TYR A 3 6.00 13.66 2.27
C TYR A 3 5.13 13.22 1.08
N ARG A 4 5.71 13.18 -0.13
CA ARG A 4 4.96 12.91 -1.36
C ARG A 4 5.72 11.96 -2.28
N CYS A 5 4.98 11.09 -2.95
CA CYS A 5 5.42 10.38 -4.15
C CYS A 5 4.48 10.83 -5.27
N ASP A 6 4.96 11.73 -6.11
CA ASP A 6 4.19 12.23 -7.25
C ASP A 6 4.25 11.23 -8.41
N ARG A 7 3.11 11.07 -9.09
CA ARG A 7 2.97 10.11 -10.19
C ARG A 7 3.94 10.43 -11.33
N ARG A 8 4.69 9.40 -11.77
CA ARG A 8 5.69 9.53 -12.85
C ARG A 8 5.11 9.35 -14.25
N ASP A 9 3.94 8.73 -14.38
CA ASP A 9 3.31 8.52 -15.69
C ASP A 9 2.64 9.80 -16.21
N THR A 10 3.22 10.36 -17.28
CA THR A 10 2.90 11.67 -17.86
C THR A 10 1.76 11.63 -18.89
N LYS A 11 1.19 10.45 -19.16
CA LYS A 11 0.14 10.28 -20.18
C LYS A 11 -1.22 10.85 -19.75
N LYS A 12 -1.49 11.00 -18.45
CA LYS A 12 -2.68 11.70 -17.93
C LYS A 12 -2.28 13.16 -17.63
N LYS A 13 -3.08 14.13 -18.12
CA LYS A 13 -2.85 15.58 -17.91
C LYS A 13 -3.04 16.02 -16.46
N GLU A 14 -3.70 15.19 -15.66
CA GLU A 14 -3.92 15.42 -14.25
C GLU A 14 -2.76 14.77 -13.47
N GLY A 15 -2.10 15.55 -12.63
CA GLY A 15 -1.10 15.03 -11.71
C GLY A 15 -1.71 14.02 -10.72
N GLY A 16 -0.91 13.51 -9.80
CA GLY A 16 -1.43 12.59 -8.80
C GLY A 16 -0.31 12.00 -7.95
N GLY A 17 -0.63 10.94 -7.25
CA GLY A 17 0.29 10.22 -6.39
C GLY A 17 -0.25 10.07 -4.98
N VAL A 18 0.65 9.74 -4.07
CA VAL A 18 0.32 9.53 -2.65
C VAL A 18 1.08 10.53 -1.78
N LEU A 19 0.45 10.91 -0.66
CA LEU A 19 1.06 11.80 0.32
C LEU A 19 0.82 11.28 1.74
N ILE A 20 1.82 11.50 2.59
CA ILE A 20 1.68 11.31 4.04
C ILE A 20 1.99 12.65 4.71
N ALA A 21 1.02 13.16 5.45
CA ALA A 21 1.17 14.36 6.27
C ALA A 21 1.31 13.96 7.75
N LEU A 22 2.44 14.33 8.35
CA LEU A 22 2.73 14.07 9.77
C LEU A 22 2.74 15.38 10.55
N ARG A 23 2.19 15.36 11.76
CA ARG A 23 2.35 16.47 12.71
C ARG A 23 3.84 16.65 13.02
N ASN A 24 4.28 17.91 13.16
CA ASN A 24 5.70 18.24 13.37
C ASN A 24 6.28 17.68 14.67
N THR A 25 5.44 17.18 15.58
CA THR A 25 5.84 16.51 16.82
C THR A 25 6.39 15.10 16.58
N PHE A 26 6.17 14.51 15.40
CA PHE A 26 6.66 13.19 15.04
C PHE A 26 7.92 13.30 14.19
N ASN A 27 8.93 12.51 14.54
CA ASN A 27 10.11 12.31 13.71
C ASN A 27 9.84 11.17 12.75
N ALA A 28 10.17 11.38 11.48
CA ALA A 28 10.00 10.37 10.44
C ALA A 28 11.19 10.34 9.48
N LYS A 29 11.46 9.16 8.95
CA LYS A 29 12.48 8.90 7.94
C LYS A 29 11.83 8.27 6.72
N ILE A 30 12.16 8.76 5.53
CA ILE A 30 11.72 8.14 4.28
C ILE A 30 12.42 6.79 4.13
N ILE A 31 11.63 5.74 3.85
CA ILE A 31 12.16 4.43 3.45
C ILE A 31 12.38 4.49 1.93
N ASP A 32 13.58 4.12 1.48
CA ASP A 32 13.87 4.10 0.06
C ASP A 32 13.11 2.97 -0.62
N LEU A 33 12.14 3.35 -1.45
CA LEU A 33 11.32 2.45 -2.27
C LEU A 33 11.72 2.48 -3.74
N SER A 34 12.90 3.03 -4.09
CA SER A 34 13.37 3.08 -5.48
C SER A 34 13.32 1.71 -6.19
N PRO A 35 13.66 0.57 -5.54
CA PRO A 35 13.51 -0.75 -6.17
C PRO A 35 12.08 -1.08 -6.59
N ILE A 36 11.09 -0.77 -5.74
CA ILE A 36 9.67 -0.95 -6.05
C ILE A 36 9.26 -0.01 -7.18
N GLN A 37 9.59 1.27 -7.07
CA GLN A 37 9.18 2.30 -8.03
C GLN A 37 9.75 2.07 -9.43
N ASN A 38 10.93 1.44 -9.52
CA ASN A 38 11.54 1.10 -10.80
C ASN A 38 10.87 -0.12 -11.46
N ASN A 39 10.44 -1.10 -10.67
CA ASN A 39 9.79 -2.31 -11.18
C ASN A 39 8.27 -2.11 -11.43
N PHE A 40 7.64 -1.22 -10.66
CA PHE A 40 6.19 -1.00 -10.63
C PHE A 40 5.85 0.49 -10.82
N SER A 41 6.34 1.09 -11.90
CA SER A 41 6.22 2.54 -12.16
C SER A 41 4.79 3.10 -12.27
N GLN A 42 3.79 2.21 -12.43
CA GLN A 42 2.38 2.57 -12.47
C GLN A 42 1.75 2.68 -11.08
N ILE A 43 2.41 2.13 -10.06
CA ILE A 43 1.93 2.12 -8.67
C ILE A 43 2.64 3.24 -7.90
N ASP A 44 1.86 4.13 -7.32
CA ASP A 44 2.39 5.22 -6.52
C ASP A 44 2.53 4.71 -5.07
N CYS A 45 3.74 4.70 -4.52
CA CYS A 45 4.00 4.19 -3.17
C CYS A 45 5.00 5.06 -2.41
N LEU A 46 4.68 5.35 -1.15
CA LEU A 46 5.49 6.12 -0.20
C LEU A 46 5.51 5.41 1.15
N ALA A 47 6.70 5.17 1.70
CA ALA A 47 6.83 4.61 3.04
C ALA A 47 7.69 5.50 3.95
N LEU A 48 7.23 5.66 5.19
CA LEU A 48 7.91 6.39 6.24
C LEU A 48 8.08 5.49 7.45
N GLU A 49 9.27 5.50 8.03
CA GLU A 49 9.51 5.01 9.38
C GLU A 49 9.23 6.15 10.36
N VAL A 50 8.36 5.93 11.34
CA VAL A 50 7.97 6.91 12.37
C VAL A 50 8.24 6.32 13.75
N LEU A 51 8.95 7.06 14.60
CA LEU A 51 9.22 6.65 15.97
C LEU A 51 8.24 7.31 16.93
N ILE A 52 7.42 6.52 17.62
CA ILE A 52 6.45 6.99 18.62
C ILE A 52 6.73 6.28 19.93
N ASN A 53 7.07 7.03 20.99
CA ASN A 53 7.36 6.50 22.32
C ASN A 53 8.42 5.36 22.32
N GLY A 54 9.41 5.43 21.41
CA GLY A 54 10.46 4.41 21.28
C GLY A 54 10.07 3.19 20.44
N ILE A 55 8.86 3.13 19.91
CA ILE A 55 8.38 2.06 19.02
C ILE A 55 8.44 2.58 17.57
N SER A 56 9.06 1.79 16.69
CA SER A 56 9.14 2.10 15.26
C SER A 56 7.90 1.57 14.52
N TYR A 57 7.27 2.44 13.75
CA TYR A 57 6.11 2.16 12.90
C TYR A 57 6.48 2.43 11.44
N ILE A 58 6.15 1.51 10.54
CA ILE A 58 6.17 1.81 9.10
C ILE A 58 4.78 2.25 8.68
N LEU A 59 4.68 3.46 8.15
CA LEU A 59 3.50 3.96 7.45
C LEU A 59 3.74 3.85 5.95
N MET A 60 2.90 3.10 5.24
CA MET A 60 2.98 2.94 3.79
C MET A 60 1.69 3.43 3.15
N ALA A 61 1.78 4.46 2.32
CA ALA A 61 0.69 4.97 1.51
C ALA A 61 0.85 4.48 0.07
N MET A 62 -0.21 3.92 -0.49
CA MET A 62 -0.22 3.32 -1.83
C MET A 62 -1.44 3.78 -2.64
N TYR A 63 -1.24 3.90 -3.95
CA TYR A 63 -2.31 4.04 -4.92
C TYR A 63 -2.01 3.11 -6.08
N ILE A 64 -2.94 2.19 -6.33
CA ILE A 64 -2.88 1.25 -7.45
C ILE A 64 -3.95 1.65 -8.47
N PRO A 65 -3.60 2.06 -9.70
CA PRO A 65 -4.58 2.45 -10.70
C PRO A 65 -5.51 1.29 -11.09
N PRO A 66 -6.80 1.56 -11.40
CA PRO A 66 -7.74 0.51 -11.79
C PRO A 66 -7.39 -0.17 -13.12
N GLU A 67 -6.57 0.44 -13.97
CA GLU A 67 -6.19 -0.11 -15.28
C GLU A 67 -4.97 -1.05 -15.24
N ILE A 68 -4.39 -1.32 -14.06
CA ILE A 68 -3.24 -2.22 -13.93
C ILE A 68 -3.60 -3.67 -14.27
N THR A 69 -2.71 -4.39 -14.94
CA THR A 69 -2.94 -5.82 -15.21
C THR A 69 -2.87 -6.65 -13.92
N ILE A 70 -3.62 -7.75 -13.87
CA ILE A 70 -3.62 -8.64 -12.69
C ILE A 70 -2.23 -9.21 -12.41
N GLU A 71 -1.44 -9.51 -13.45
CA GLU A 71 -0.08 -10.03 -13.32
C GLU A 71 0.86 -9.05 -12.60
N THR A 72 0.78 -7.76 -12.95
CA THR A 72 1.54 -6.69 -12.28
C THR A 72 1.03 -6.46 -10.86
N TYR A 73 -0.28 -6.56 -10.63
CA TYR A 73 -0.88 -6.47 -9.30
C TYR A 73 -0.34 -7.58 -8.38
N THR A 74 -0.39 -8.84 -8.81
CA THR A 74 0.17 -10.00 -8.09
C THR A 74 1.67 -9.83 -7.85
N SER A 75 2.45 -9.56 -8.89
CA SER A 75 3.90 -9.40 -8.78
C SER A 75 4.30 -8.28 -7.81
N PHE A 76 3.50 -7.21 -7.72
CA PHE A 76 3.72 -6.13 -6.77
C PHE A 76 3.54 -6.60 -5.32
N PHE A 77 2.47 -7.34 -5.03
CA PHE A 77 2.23 -7.86 -3.68
C PHE A 77 3.21 -8.96 -3.27
N ASP A 78 3.60 -9.83 -4.20
CA ASP A 78 4.68 -10.81 -3.97
C ASP A 78 5.99 -10.11 -3.59
N TYR A 79 6.36 -9.09 -4.37
CA TYR A 79 7.54 -8.27 -4.06
C TYR A 79 7.42 -7.57 -2.70
N LEU A 80 6.23 -7.07 -2.36
CA LEU A 80 5.99 -6.46 -1.05
C LEU A 80 6.13 -7.48 0.09
N ILE A 81 5.69 -8.73 -0.07
CA ILE A 81 5.87 -9.78 0.94
C ILE A 81 7.36 -9.99 1.20
N ASP A 82 8.14 -10.18 0.14
CA ASP A 82 9.57 -10.43 0.21
C ASP A 82 10.33 -9.35 1.00
N ILE A 83 9.99 -8.08 0.77
CA ILE A 83 10.64 -6.96 1.46
C ILE A 83 10.02 -6.65 2.84
N THR A 84 8.81 -7.14 3.12
CA THR A 84 8.12 -6.87 4.40
C THR A 84 8.68 -7.72 5.55
N HIS A 85 9.50 -8.74 5.26
CA HIS A 85 10.22 -9.54 6.27
C HIS A 85 11.23 -8.76 7.15
N VAL A 86 11.33 -7.44 6.99
CA VAL A 86 12.12 -6.56 7.85
C VAL A 86 11.51 -6.54 9.27
N GLN A 87 12.36 -6.72 10.30
CA GLN A 87 11.99 -6.74 11.72
C GLN A 87 11.44 -5.39 12.21
N VAL A 88 10.19 -5.07 11.87
CA VAL A 88 9.48 -3.91 12.38
C VAL A 88 8.30 -4.33 13.24
N ALA A 89 8.08 -3.58 14.32
CA ALA A 89 7.08 -3.90 15.32
C ALA A 89 5.65 -3.74 14.78
N CYS A 90 5.42 -2.76 13.90
CA CYS A 90 4.11 -2.46 13.33
C CYS A 90 4.22 -1.88 11.92
N ILE A 91 3.43 -2.39 10.99
CA ILE A 91 3.30 -1.86 9.62
C ILE A 91 1.85 -1.50 9.37
N ILE A 92 1.61 -0.26 8.95
CA ILE A 92 0.30 0.27 8.58
C ILE A 92 0.33 0.57 7.09
N LYS A 93 -0.47 -0.18 6.33
CA LYS A 93 -0.64 0.00 4.88
C LYS A 93 -1.98 0.69 4.63
N LEU A 94 -1.94 1.80 3.91
CA LEU A 94 -3.07 2.66 3.62
C LEU A 94 -3.09 2.95 2.12
N GLY A 95 -4.26 3.00 1.52
CA GLY A 95 -4.32 3.31 0.11
C GLY A 95 -5.65 3.06 -0.54
N ASP A 96 -5.70 3.44 -1.80
CA ASP A 96 -6.72 3.01 -2.74
C ASP A 96 -6.10 1.92 -3.63
N PHE A 97 -6.56 0.69 -3.39
CA PHE A 97 -6.12 -0.51 -4.10
C PHE A 97 -6.97 -0.78 -5.35
N ASN A 98 -8.01 0.02 -5.60
CA ASN A 98 -9.00 -0.18 -6.67
C ASN A 98 -9.55 -1.62 -6.71
N VAL A 99 -9.99 -2.10 -5.55
CA VAL A 99 -10.70 -3.37 -5.37
C VAL A 99 -12.19 -3.10 -5.07
N PRO A 100 -13.11 -3.85 -5.69
CA PRO A 100 -14.55 -3.61 -5.61
C PRO A 100 -15.12 -3.91 -4.22
N GLU A 101 -14.65 -4.93 -3.52
CA GLU A 101 -15.11 -5.24 -2.17
C GLU A 101 -14.16 -6.21 -1.44
N LEU A 102 -13.99 -6.00 -0.14
CA LEU A 102 -13.28 -6.88 0.80
C LEU A 102 -14.21 -7.13 1.99
N GLU A 103 -15.27 -7.89 1.78
CA GLU A 103 -16.12 -8.28 2.90
C GLU A 103 -15.47 -9.42 3.70
N GLU A 104 -15.67 -9.44 5.02
CA GLU A 104 -15.42 -10.63 5.84
C GLU A 104 -16.59 -11.63 5.74
N THR A 105 -17.31 -11.73 4.62
CA THR A 105 -18.47 -12.63 4.51
C THR A 105 -18.09 -14.11 4.39
N GLY A 106 -16.79 -14.43 4.38
CA GLY A 106 -16.28 -15.80 4.36
C GLY A 106 -16.56 -16.55 3.06
N ASN A 107 -17.19 -15.91 2.08
CA ASN A 107 -17.55 -16.50 0.80
C ASN A 107 -16.55 -16.08 -0.28
N TYR A 108 -15.32 -16.59 -0.14
CA TYR A 108 -14.18 -16.23 -0.97
C TYR A 108 -14.44 -16.37 -2.48
N GLU A 109 -15.31 -17.29 -2.89
CA GLU A 109 -15.62 -17.55 -4.30
C GLU A 109 -16.29 -16.38 -5.05
N MET A 110 -16.76 -15.35 -4.34
CA MET A 110 -17.41 -14.18 -4.95
C MET A 110 -16.47 -13.00 -5.23
N TYR A 111 -15.19 -13.09 -4.81
CA TYR A 111 -14.24 -12.00 -5.02
C TYR A 111 -13.66 -11.98 -6.44
N ASP A 112 -13.35 -10.78 -6.93
CA ASP A 112 -12.56 -10.65 -8.14
C ASP A 112 -11.08 -11.02 -7.86
N SER A 113 -10.31 -11.22 -8.93
CA SER A 113 -8.92 -11.66 -8.82
C SER A 113 -8.04 -10.71 -8.01
N ARG A 114 -8.29 -9.40 -8.01
CA ARG A 114 -7.50 -8.43 -7.22
C ARG A 114 -7.83 -8.48 -5.74
N SER A 115 -9.12 -8.62 -5.39
CA SER A 115 -9.53 -8.86 -4.01
C SER A 115 -8.88 -10.14 -3.46
N HIS A 116 -8.85 -11.22 -4.25
CA HIS A 116 -8.15 -12.45 -3.85
C HIS A 116 -6.66 -12.24 -3.53
N VAL A 117 -5.92 -11.57 -4.42
CA VAL A 117 -4.49 -11.28 -4.22
C VAL A 117 -4.28 -10.43 -2.96
N LEU A 118 -5.12 -9.41 -2.74
CA LEU A 118 -5.00 -8.53 -1.58
C LEU A 118 -5.32 -9.25 -0.27
N ILE A 119 -6.31 -10.14 -0.27
CA ILE A 119 -6.65 -10.96 0.89
C ILE A 119 -5.53 -11.97 1.20
N GLU A 120 -5.00 -12.65 0.18
CA GLU A 120 -3.87 -13.58 0.35
C GLU A 120 -2.63 -12.85 0.89
N PHE A 121 -2.33 -11.67 0.36
CA PHE A 121 -1.28 -10.79 0.86
C PHE A 121 -1.49 -10.41 2.33
N ALA A 122 -2.70 -9.98 2.69
CA ALA A 122 -3.04 -9.62 4.06
C ALA A 122 -2.90 -10.81 5.01
N PHE A 123 -3.42 -11.97 4.61
CA PHE A 123 -3.32 -13.21 5.38
C PHE A 123 -1.87 -13.65 5.58
N THR A 124 -1.07 -13.62 4.50
CA THR A 124 0.35 -14.03 4.50
C THR A 124 1.18 -13.21 5.48
N LEU A 125 0.87 -11.92 5.61
CA LEU A 125 1.57 -11.01 6.50
C LEU A 125 0.89 -10.84 7.87
N GLY A 126 -0.19 -11.58 8.14
CA GLY A 126 -0.97 -11.46 9.37
C GLY A 126 -1.56 -10.07 9.58
N LEU A 127 -1.90 -9.36 8.50
CA LEU A 127 -2.50 -8.03 8.55
C LEU A 127 -3.97 -8.11 8.94
N THR A 128 -4.44 -7.11 9.67
CA THR A 128 -5.85 -6.95 10.03
C THR A 128 -6.41 -5.74 9.32
N GLN A 129 -7.56 -5.91 8.65
CA GLN A 129 -8.31 -4.80 8.08
C GLN A 129 -8.95 -3.99 9.22
N LEU A 130 -8.74 -2.68 9.24
CA LEU A 130 -9.28 -1.80 10.28
C LEU A 130 -10.50 -0.99 9.81
N ASN A 131 -10.69 -0.89 8.50
CA ASN A 131 -11.77 -0.14 7.88
C ASN A 131 -12.98 -1.06 7.63
N PRO A 132 -14.19 -0.68 8.05
CA PRO A 132 -15.41 -1.48 7.85
C PRO A 132 -16.03 -1.27 6.46
N ILE A 133 -15.24 -1.00 5.42
CA ILE A 133 -15.76 -0.52 4.13
C ILE A 133 -16.45 -1.67 3.37
N ALA A 134 -17.77 -1.56 3.21
CA ALA A 134 -18.49 -2.05 2.04
C ALA A 134 -18.49 -0.90 1.00
N ASN A 135 -18.08 -1.17 -0.23
CA ASN A 135 -18.19 -0.18 -1.29
C ASN A 135 -19.65 -0.19 -1.79
N GLU A 136 -20.40 0.88 -1.53
CA GLU A 136 -21.76 1.07 -2.07
C GLU A 136 -21.76 1.33 -3.59
#